data_AF-A0A9P1G904-F1
#
_entry.id   AF-A0A9P1G904-F1
#
_cell.length_a   1.000
_cell.length_b   1.000
_cell.length_c   1.000
_cell.angle_alpha   90.00
_cell.angle_beta   90.00
_cell.angle_gamma   90.00
#
_symmetry.space_group_name_H-M   'P 1'
#
loop_
_entity.id
_entity.type
_entity.pdbx_description
1 polymer ?
#
loop_
_entity_poly.entity_id
_entity_poly.type
_entity_poly.pdbx_seq_one_letter_code
_entity_poly.pdbx_strand_id
1 'polypeptide(L)'
;MVLSAISWLSENADSQQPKMSESYMRSNAYYAVKARETIPVAKDIPEDLFLKYVLPYRVVDEPVDDWRAGFFQVLAPYAQEAKSLRGAVKEVVPRIFTSLRASPKVLQKPNQSAVVFKSNSTPAMMAPVSETLTSGYASCTGTSILIVDGLRAVGIPARMVGTPQWNIPTGGNHNWVEVWLGDGWHFFDAVPDVQLDEAWFVPGNTKHADNKDTRHAIFAAEWAEGDATYPLTWRKPSVMWRAEPPVVMAKRRGLHRLLLATVVVTLVGECAFTFAGRRFVTSSAGRRNVELRAEKKYRVLVPIAEDSEEIETACITDVLTRAGADVTVASCSGDLQVRMSRGLKVVADKDIKDCKGETWDVIALPGGMPGAEHLRDNQVLEEMLKDQKSSGRVTAAVCASPAVVFAHHGLLESSATCYPAPKFKELVGSGWKDAKAVVDGNVITSQGPGTSLQFALKIVEEIYGEAKAQELAEQMVTNRA
;
A
#
# COMPACT_ATOMS: atom_id res chain seq x y z
N MET A 1 15.14 30.85 12.96
CA MET A 1 14.21 29.71 13.01
C MET A 1 13.95 29.10 11.63
N VAL A 2 13.38 29.82 10.65
CA VAL A 2 13.08 29.23 9.32
C VAL A 2 14.32 28.64 8.61
N LEU A 3 15.44 29.37 8.55
CA LEU A 3 16.67 28.85 7.93
C LEU A 3 17.22 27.61 8.67
N SER A 4 17.20 27.62 10.00
CA SER A 4 17.59 26.49 10.83
C SER A 4 16.71 25.25 10.57
N ALA A 5 15.40 25.45 10.41
CA ALA A 5 14.46 24.39 10.07
C ALA A 5 14.71 23.81 8.67
N ILE A 6 15.05 24.64 7.68
CA ILE A 6 15.44 24.17 6.34
C ILE A 6 16.74 23.37 6.39
N SER A 7 17.74 23.85 7.14
CA SER A 7 19.02 23.13 7.34
C SER A 7 18.76 21.75 7.94
N TRP A 8 17.99 21.71 9.03
CA TRP A 8 17.66 20.47 9.72
C TRP A 8 16.94 19.48 8.80
N LEU A 9 15.94 19.92 8.04
CA LEU A 9 15.24 19.06 7.07
C LEU A 9 16.17 18.54 5.97
N SER A 10 17.13 19.35 5.53
CA SER A 10 18.09 18.97 4.48
C SER A 10 19.11 17.96 4.99
N GLU A 11 19.57 18.12 6.23
CA GLU A 11 20.48 17.18 6.92
C GLU A 11 19.79 15.86 7.26
N ASN A 12 18.48 15.88 7.53
CA ASN A 12 17.68 14.72 7.88
C ASN A 12 16.75 14.29 6.73
N ALA A 13 17.13 14.58 5.48
CA ALA A 13 16.31 14.25 4.31
C ALA A 13 16.40 12.77 3.94
N ASP A 14 15.29 12.26 3.39
CA ASP A 14 15.18 11.03 2.62
C ASP A 14 16.27 10.87 1.53
N SER A 15 17.39 10.18 1.80
CA SER A 15 18.41 9.91 0.77
C SER A 15 17.93 9.08 -0.43
N GLN A 16 16.85 8.33 -0.27
CA GLN A 16 16.23 7.49 -1.30
C GLN A 16 15.10 8.20 -2.05
N GLN A 17 14.81 9.46 -1.73
CA GLN A 17 13.73 10.23 -2.34
C GLN A 17 14.26 11.39 -3.19
N PRO A 18 13.49 11.83 -4.21
CA PRO A 18 13.80 13.03 -4.95
C PRO A 18 13.96 14.22 -4.02
N LYS A 19 15.00 15.03 -4.23
CA LYS A 19 15.18 16.28 -3.49
C LYS A 19 14.02 17.22 -3.79
N MET A 20 13.39 17.74 -2.74
CA MET A 20 12.37 18.76 -2.87
C MET A 20 12.97 20.08 -3.38
N SER A 21 12.16 20.86 -4.10
CA SER A 21 12.60 22.18 -4.56
C SER A 21 12.86 23.12 -3.37
N GLU A 22 13.78 24.06 -3.55
CA GLU A 22 14.08 25.06 -2.52
C GLU A 22 12.84 25.86 -2.14
N SER A 23 11.99 26.21 -3.12
CA SER A 23 10.74 26.94 -2.88
C SER A 23 9.76 26.15 -2.01
N TYR A 24 9.63 24.84 -2.25
CA TYR A 24 8.79 23.96 -1.43
C TYR A 24 9.32 23.88 0.00
N MET A 25 10.62 23.61 0.17
CA MET A 25 11.25 23.50 1.49
C MET A 25 11.11 24.80 2.31
N ARG A 26 11.29 25.94 1.65
CA ARG A 26 11.09 27.27 2.26
C ARG A 26 9.63 27.48 2.68
N SER A 27 8.66 27.13 1.82
CA SER A 27 7.24 27.23 2.14
C SER A 27 6.87 26.36 3.35
N ASN A 28 7.27 25.07 3.33
CA ASN A 28 7.03 24.13 4.42
C ASN A 28 7.61 24.63 5.76
N ALA A 29 8.89 25.00 5.77
CA ALA A 29 9.55 25.49 6.98
C ALA A 29 8.94 26.81 7.49
N TYR A 30 8.59 27.72 6.58
CA TYR A 30 7.95 28.99 6.93
C TYR A 30 6.63 28.75 7.67
N TYR A 31 5.72 27.93 7.13
CA TYR A 31 4.43 27.68 7.76
C TYR A 31 4.53 26.85 9.05
N ALA A 32 5.50 25.93 9.15
CA ALA A 32 5.76 25.21 10.40
C ALA A 32 6.20 26.16 11.52
N VAL A 33 7.16 27.05 11.24
CA VAL A 33 7.63 28.06 12.21
C VAL A 33 6.52 29.07 12.52
N LYS A 34 5.76 29.50 11.51
CA LYS A 34 4.62 30.40 11.70
C LYS A 34 3.56 29.79 12.62
N ALA A 35 3.26 28.50 12.48
CA ALA A 35 2.34 27.82 13.38
C ALA A 35 2.87 27.83 14.82
N ARG A 36 4.16 27.51 15.02
CA ARG A 36 4.81 27.58 16.33
C ARG A 36 4.74 28.98 16.97
N GLU A 37 4.90 30.03 16.18
CA GLU A 37 4.90 31.41 16.69
C GLU A 37 3.50 31.96 16.96
N THR A 38 2.51 31.58 16.14
CA THR A 38 1.18 32.22 16.11
C THR A 38 0.07 31.40 16.76
N ILE A 39 0.20 30.08 16.90
CA ILE A 39 -0.80 29.22 17.54
C ILE A 39 -0.45 29.12 19.03
N PRO A 40 -1.31 29.61 19.97
CA PRO A 40 -0.97 29.70 21.39
C PRO A 40 -0.48 28.39 21.99
N VAL A 41 -1.15 27.28 21.70
CA VAL A 41 -0.83 25.96 22.24
C VAL A 41 0.43 25.33 21.63
N ALA A 42 0.95 25.87 20.51
CA ALA A 42 2.13 25.34 19.83
C ALA A 42 3.44 25.99 20.27
N LYS A 43 3.38 27.13 21.01
CA LYS A 43 4.56 27.92 21.38
C LYS A 43 5.55 27.13 22.24
N ASP A 44 5.02 26.39 23.20
CA ASP A 44 5.80 25.69 24.23
C ASP A 44 6.16 24.25 23.83
N ILE A 45 5.91 23.87 22.58
CA ILE A 45 6.34 22.56 22.07
C ILE A 45 7.87 22.48 22.12
N PRO A 46 8.44 21.46 22.79
CA PRO A 46 9.87 21.19 22.79
C PRO A 46 10.48 21.15 21.39
N GLU A 47 11.70 21.65 21.25
CA GLU A 47 12.33 21.79 19.93
C GLU A 47 12.51 20.45 19.22
N ASP A 48 12.86 19.39 19.94
CA ASP A 48 12.98 18.03 19.41
C ASP A 48 11.64 17.51 18.87
N LEU A 49 10.54 17.71 19.61
CA LEU A 49 9.20 17.34 19.17
C LEU A 49 8.76 18.15 17.95
N PHE A 50 9.08 19.44 17.92
CA PHE A 50 8.81 20.30 16.77
C PHE A 50 9.54 19.81 15.52
N LEU A 51 10.86 19.57 15.62
CA LEU A 51 11.67 19.14 14.49
C LEU A 51 11.24 17.77 13.94
N LYS A 52 10.88 16.82 14.81
CA LYS A 52 10.57 15.44 14.42
C LYS A 52 9.10 15.17 14.09
N TYR A 53 8.17 15.93 14.66
CA TYR A 53 6.74 15.62 14.59
C TYR A 53 5.85 16.80 14.20
N VAL A 54 6.43 17.97 13.88
CA VAL A 54 5.70 19.13 13.32
C VAL A 54 6.29 19.57 11.99
N LEU A 55 7.60 19.81 11.94
CA LEU A 55 8.33 20.32 10.79
C LEU A 55 8.33 19.41 9.53
N PRO A 56 8.35 18.07 9.63
CA PRO A 56 8.45 17.21 8.46
C PRO A 56 7.28 17.39 7.49
N TYR A 57 7.59 17.40 6.19
CA TYR A 57 6.62 17.62 5.11
C TYR A 57 5.91 16.34 4.66
N ARG A 58 6.21 15.21 5.32
CA ARG A 58 5.66 13.87 5.11
C ARG A 58 5.54 13.11 6.42
N VAL A 59 4.75 12.06 6.40
CA VAL A 59 4.49 11.15 7.53
C VAL A 59 5.22 9.83 7.36
N VAL A 60 5.08 9.20 6.20
CA VAL A 60 5.77 7.96 5.82
C VAL A 60 6.28 8.09 4.38
N ASP A 61 5.78 7.26 3.48
CA ASP A 61 6.23 7.13 2.10
C ASP A 61 5.21 7.65 1.07
N GLU A 62 4.19 8.38 1.52
CA GLU A 62 3.14 8.91 0.65
C GLU A 62 3.68 9.91 -0.40
N PRO A 63 3.04 10.05 -1.57
CA PRO A 63 3.42 11.09 -2.52
C PRO A 63 3.40 12.48 -1.88
N VAL A 64 4.38 13.31 -2.24
CA VAL A 64 4.52 14.64 -1.63
C VAL A 64 3.55 15.62 -2.27
N ASP A 65 2.67 16.20 -1.46
CA ASP A 65 1.82 17.32 -1.82
C ASP A 65 2.31 18.64 -1.21
N ASP A 66 1.94 19.77 -1.82
CA ASP A 66 2.03 21.09 -1.20
C ASP A 66 0.78 21.37 -0.37
N TRP A 67 0.74 20.78 0.83
CA TRP A 67 -0.42 20.82 1.71
C TRP A 67 -0.34 21.93 2.78
N ARG A 68 0.86 22.20 3.32
CA ARG A 68 1.01 22.92 4.60
C ARG A 68 0.46 24.33 4.58
N ALA A 69 0.74 25.08 3.52
CA ALA A 69 0.30 26.47 3.41
C ALA A 69 -1.24 26.57 3.42
N GLY A 70 -1.90 25.77 2.58
CA GLY A 70 -3.36 25.71 2.50
C GLY A 70 -3.98 25.23 3.81
N PHE A 71 -3.42 24.17 4.40
CA PHE A 71 -3.91 23.60 5.66
C PHE A 71 -3.81 24.60 6.81
N PHE A 72 -2.68 25.29 6.96
CA PHE A 72 -2.52 26.32 7.98
C PHE A 72 -3.57 27.43 7.81
N GLN A 73 -3.77 27.93 6.58
CA GLN A 73 -4.73 29.02 6.34
C GLN A 73 -6.19 28.64 6.60
N VAL A 74 -6.52 27.35 6.60
CA VAL A 74 -7.88 26.84 6.87
C VAL A 74 -8.04 26.46 8.34
N LEU A 75 -7.03 25.81 8.93
CA LEU A 75 -7.14 25.20 10.26
C LEU A 75 -6.69 26.11 11.41
N ALA A 76 -5.79 27.08 11.14
CA ALA A 76 -5.26 27.98 12.17
C ALA A 76 -6.33 28.72 12.98
N PRO A 77 -7.43 29.23 12.39
CA PRO A 77 -8.48 29.90 13.17
C PRO A 77 -9.07 29.01 14.28
N TYR A 78 -9.29 27.72 13.99
CA TYR A 78 -9.82 26.77 14.97
C TYR A 78 -8.80 26.42 16.06
N ALA A 79 -7.51 26.38 15.72
CA ALA A 79 -6.44 26.12 16.68
C ALA A 79 -6.12 27.33 17.57
N GLN A 80 -6.31 28.56 17.08
CA GLN A 80 -6.02 29.79 17.82
C GLN A 80 -6.95 30.01 19.01
N GLU A 81 -8.19 29.53 18.93
CA GLU A 81 -9.18 29.67 20.00
C GLU A 81 -9.00 28.63 21.12
N ALA A 82 -8.19 27.60 20.87
CA ALA A 82 -7.99 26.52 21.82
C ALA A 82 -7.13 26.94 23.01
N LYS A 83 -7.58 26.57 24.21
CA LYS A 83 -6.89 26.87 25.49
C LYS A 83 -5.88 25.79 25.91
N SER A 84 -5.85 24.66 25.22
CA SER A 84 -4.96 23.53 25.51
C SER A 84 -4.73 22.72 24.24
N LEU A 85 -3.63 21.96 24.18
CA LEU A 85 -3.36 21.02 23.09
C LEU A 85 -4.51 20.02 22.90
N ARG A 86 -5.07 19.49 24.00
CA ARG A 86 -6.23 18.60 23.98
C ARG A 86 -7.46 19.25 23.33
N GLY A 87 -7.74 20.50 23.70
CA GLY A 87 -8.82 21.27 23.08
C GLY A 87 -8.56 21.52 21.61
N ALA A 88 -7.33 21.87 21.24
CA ALA A 88 -6.96 22.12 19.85
C ALA A 88 -7.12 20.88 18.97
N VAL A 89 -6.73 19.68 19.45
CA VAL A 89 -6.95 18.42 18.71
C VAL A 89 -8.44 18.17 18.48
N LYS A 90 -9.27 18.30 19.52
CA LYS A 90 -10.73 18.13 19.42
C LYS A 90 -11.38 19.14 18.47
N GLU A 91 -10.84 20.36 18.41
CA GLU A 91 -11.34 21.37 17.48
C GLU A 91 -10.82 21.18 16.05
N VAL A 92 -9.55 20.81 15.86
CA VAL A 92 -8.95 20.78 14.52
C VAL A 92 -9.34 19.53 13.75
N VAL A 93 -9.36 18.35 14.39
CA VAL A 93 -9.56 17.06 13.68
C VAL A 93 -10.87 17.01 12.89
N PRO A 94 -12.06 17.37 13.42
CA PRO A 94 -13.29 17.35 12.62
C PRO A 94 -13.24 18.27 11.39
N ARG A 95 -12.45 19.35 11.46
CA ARG A 95 -12.30 20.36 10.40
C ARG A 95 -11.33 19.89 9.32
N ILE A 96 -10.40 18.99 9.63
CA ILE A 96 -9.56 18.30 8.64
C ILE A 96 -10.44 17.55 7.64
N PHE A 97 -11.47 16.85 8.11
CA PHE A 97 -12.36 16.06 7.26
C PHE A 97 -13.34 16.89 6.42
N THR A 98 -13.66 18.11 6.85
CA THR A 98 -14.73 18.93 6.25
C THR A 98 -14.19 20.21 5.60
N SER A 99 -13.51 21.05 6.37
CA SER A 99 -13.09 22.40 5.96
C SER A 99 -11.98 22.41 4.92
N LEU A 100 -11.05 21.44 4.96
CA LEU A 100 -9.95 21.37 3.98
C LEU A 100 -10.46 21.12 2.56
N ARG A 101 -11.34 20.12 2.39
CA ARG A 101 -11.93 19.78 1.08
C ARG A 101 -12.86 20.86 0.55
N ALA A 102 -13.50 21.62 1.45
CA ALA A 102 -14.37 22.73 1.10
C ALA A 102 -13.65 24.04 0.76
N SER A 103 -12.30 24.09 0.84
CA SER A 103 -11.55 25.35 0.73
C SER A 103 -10.81 25.50 -0.62
N PRO A 104 -10.99 26.64 -1.32
CA PRO A 104 -10.20 26.96 -2.52
C PRO A 104 -8.73 27.25 -2.22
N LYS A 105 -8.35 27.38 -0.94
CA LYS A 105 -6.95 27.51 -0.51
C LYS A 105 -6.20 26.18 -0.54
N VAL A 106 -6.93 25.07 -0.66
CA VAL A 106 -6.40 23.70 -0.61
C VAL A 106 -6.66 22.96 -1.92
N LEU A 107 -7.88 23.08 -2.47
CA LEU A 107 -8.25 22.42 -3.73
C LEU A 107 -8.62 23.44 -4.79
N GLN A 108 -8.20 23.19 -6.04
CA GLN A 108 -8.65 23.98 -7.20
C GLN A 108 -10.16 23.86 -7.42
N LYS A 109 -10.75 22.69 -7.10
CA LYS A 109 -12.18 22.41 -7.18
C LYS A 109 -12.70 21.96 -5.81
N PRO A 110 -13.10 22.91 -4.94
CA PRO A 110 -13.60 22.59 -3.61
C PRO A 110 -14.86 21.73 -3.65
N ASN A 111 -15.03 20.91 -2.63
CA ASN A 111 -16.21 20.06 -2.45
C ASN A 111 -16.65 20.12 -0.98
N GLN A 112 -17.95 20.29 -0.75
CA GLN A 112 -18.50 20.42 0.61
C GLN A 112 -18.70 19.07 1.33
N SER A 113 -18.57 17.95 0.62
CA SER A 113 -18.59 16.62 1.23
C SER A 113 -17.38 16.41 2.13
N ALA A 114 -17.61 15.78 3.28
CA ALA A 114 -16.53 15.34 4.15
C ALA A 114 -15.73 14.21 3.50
N VAL A 115 -14.46 14.09 3.89
CA VAL A 115 -13.70 12.86 3.66
C VAL A 115 -14.36 11.73 4.42
N VAL A 116 -14.62 10.61 3.75
CA VAL A 116 -15.21 9.41 4.36
C VAL A 116 -14.20 8.27 4.42
N PHE A 117 -14.27 7.49 5.49
CA PHE A 117 -13.44 6.29 5.61
C PHE A 117 -13.87 5.25 4.57
N LYS A 118 -12.90 4.70 3.85
CA LYS A 118 -13.05 3.59 2.91
C LYS A 118 -11.87 2.65 3.02
N SER A 119 -12.10 1.45 3.56
CA SER A 119 -11.09 0.40 3.65
C SER A 119 -10.50 0.06 2.27
N ASN A 120 -9.32 -0.57 2.26
CA ASN A 120 -8.64 -1.09 1.06
C ASN A 120 -8.38 -0.05 -0.04
N SER A 121 -8.21 1.23 0.34
CA SER A 121 -7.88 2.33 -0.58
C SER A 121 -6.37 2.63 -0.66
N THR A 122 -5.53 1.91 0.09
CA THR A 122 -4.06 2.07 0.13
C THR A 122 -3.40 1.08 -0.83
N PRO A 123 -2.32 1.46 -1.56
CA PRO A 123 -1.60 2.74 -1.51
C PRO A 123 -2.14 3.84 -2.43
N ALA A 124 -3.22 3.60 -3.16
CA ALA A 124 -3.73 4.53 -4.17
C ALA A 124 -4.23 5.88 -3.59
N MET A 125 -4.56 5.92 -2.29
CA MET A 125 -5.14 7.06 -1.61
C MET A 125 -4.35 7.41 -0.35
N MET A 126 -3.17 8.03 -0.51
CA MET A 126 -2.28 8.41 0.60
C MET A 126 -1.82 9.86 0.54
N ALA A 127 -1.68 10.45 -0.65
CA ALA A 127 -1.34 11.86 -0.77
C ALA A 127 -2.49 12.70 -0.18
N PRO A 128 -2.22 13.63 0.75
CA PRO A 128 -3.28 14.30 1.51
C PRO A 128 -4.18 15.16 0.62
N VAL A 129 -3.63 15.85 -0.38
CA VAL A 129 -4.34 16.80 -1.25
C VAL A 129 -4.72 16.16 -2.59
N SER A 130 -3.73 15.71 -3.35
CA SER A 130 -3.92 15.25 -4.74
C SER A 130 -4.76 13.96 -4.83
N GLU A 131 -4.77 13.16 -3.77
CA GLU A 131 -5.54 11.91 -3.73
C GLU A 131 -6.67 11.99 -2.69
N THR A 132 -6.36 12.07 -1.40
CA THR A 132 -7.36 11.93 -0.31
C THR A 132 -8.40 13.04 -0.34
N LEU A 133 -7.98 14.31 -0.29
CA LEU A 133 -8.91 15.43 -0.34
C LEU A 133 -9.56 15.61 -1.71
N THR A 134 -8.94 15.18 -2.81
CA THR A 134 -9.52 15.28 -4.16
C THR A 134 -10.62 14.22 -4.38
N SER A 135 -10.40 12.99 -3.93
CA SER A 135 -11.39 11.90 -4.01
C SER A 135 -12.50 12.01 -2.97
N GLY A 136 -12.18 12.45 -1.76
CA GLY A 136 -13.10 12.51 -0.63
C GLY A 136 -13.20 11.22 0.14
N TYR A 137 -12.25 10.31 0.00
CA TYR A 137 -12.19 9.11 0.82
C TYR A 137 -10.77 8.59 0.99
N ALA A 138 -10.53 7.87 2.08
CA ALA A 138 -9.27 7.17 2.34
C ALA A 138 -9.46 6.02 3.36
N SER A 139 -8.50 5.10 3.38
CA SER A 139 -8.39 4.06 4.41
C SER A 139 -7.81 4.63 5.71
N CYS A 140 -7.60 3.79 6.72
CA CYS A 140 -6.94 4.17 7.97
C CYS A 140 -5.55 4.79 7.76
N THR A 141 -4.81 4.39 6.72
CA THR A 141 -3.52 5.01 6.37
C THR A 141 -3.71 6.43 5.88
N GLY A 142 -4.53 6.63 4.83
CA GLY A 142 -4.69 7.95 4.22
C GLY A 142 -5.38 8.94 5.15
N THR A 143 -6.33 8.48 5.97
CA THR A 143 -6.93 9.34 7.02
C THR A 143 -5.92 9.65 8.13
N SER A 144 -5.05 8.71 8.52
CA SER A 144 -3.97 9.01 9.49
C SER A 144 -2.99 10.04 8.96
N ILE A 145 -2.55 9.92 7.71
CA ILE A 145 -1.67 10.92 7.06
C ILE A 145 -2.34 12.28 7.05
N LEU A 146 -3.59 12.36 6.57
CA LEU A 146 -4.34 13.61 6.49
C LEU A 146 -4.51 14.27 7.87
N ILE A 147 -4.81 13.48 8.91
CA ILE A 147 -4.92 13.97 10.28
C ILE A 147 -3.57 14.50 10.78
N VAL A 148 -2.50 13.72 10.60
CA VAL A 148 -1.15 14.12 11.03
C VAL A 148 -0.74 15.42 10.34
N ASP A 149 -0.90 15.53 9.03
CA ASP A 149 -0.58 16.75 8.29
C ASP A 149 -1.43 17.94 8.74
N GLY A 150 -2.74 17.76 8.94
CA GLY A 150 -3.62 18.83 9.43
C GLY A 150 -3.25 19.33 10.83
N LEU A 151 -2.87 18.44 11.74
CA LEU A 151 -2.40 18.80 13.09
C LEU A 151 -1.03 19.48 13.05
N ARG A 152 -0.11 18.96 12.22
CA ARG A 152 1.22 19.54 12.00
C ARG A 152 1.14 20.92 11.36
N ALA A 153 0.15 21.16 10.50
CA ALA A 153 -0.08 22.46 9.88
C ALA A 153 -0.33 23.55 10.93
N VAL A 154 -0.93 23.20 12.08
CA VAL A 154 -1.20 24.13 13.19
C VAL A 154 -0.25 23.96 14.38
N GLY A 155 0.87 23.28 14.19
CA GLY A 155 1.95 23.20 15.17
C GLY A 155 1.78 22.15 16.26
N ILE A 156 0.81 21.24 16.14
CA ILE A 156 0.57 20.17 17.12
C ILE A 156 1.44 18.95 16.73
N PRO A 157 2.31 18.43 17.62
CA PRO A 157 3.09 17.24 17.32
C PRO A 157 2.19 16.02 17.14
N ALA A 158 2.27 15.40 15.97
CA ALA A 158 1.47 14.24 15.62
C ALA A 158 2.31 13.22 14.84
N ARG A 159 2.00 11.94 15.02
CA ARG A 159 2.63 10.82 14.29
C ARG A 159 1.63 9.73 13.97
N MET A 160 1.89 9.01 12.89
CA MET A 160 1.15 7.79 12.57
C MET A 160 1.73 6.63 13.37
N VAL A 161 0.84 5.77 13.87
CA VAL A 161 1.17 4.56 14.59
C VAL A 161 0.38 3.42 14.00
N GLY A 162 0.93 2.21 13.97
CA GLY A 162 0.27 1.11 13.31
C GLY A 162 0.87 -0.24 13.60
N THR A 163 0.13 -1.26 13.19
CA THR A 163 0.58 -2.65 13.19
C THR A 163 0.38 -3.25 11.79
N PRO A 164 1.35 -4.04 11.29
CA PRO A 164 1.17 -4.77 10.03
C PRO A 164 0.05 -5.80 10.14
N GLN A 165 -0.11 -6.40 11.32
CA GLN A 165 -1.12 -7.40 11.57
C GLN A 165 -1.31 -7.60 13.07
N TRP A 166 -2.54 -7.48 13.56
CA TRP A 166 -2.82 -7.88 14.95
C TRP A 166 -2.54 -9.37 15.17
N ASN A 167 -1.95 -9.71 16.32
CA ASN A 167 -1.65 -11.11 16.70
C ASN A 167 -2.89 -11.83 17.23
N ILE A 168 -3.94 -11.87 16.42
CA ILE A 168 -5.18 -12.58 16.69
C ILE A 168 -5.64 -13.26 15.39
N PRO A 169 -6.42 -14.35 15.45
CA PRO A 169 -6.78 -15.13 14.25
C PRO A 169 -7.42 -14.32 13.12
N THR A 170 -8.17 -13.27 13.44
CA THR A 170 -8.85 -12.38 12.48
C THR A 170 -8.17 -11.02 12.35
N GLY A 171 -6.94 -10.90 12.82
CA GLY A 171 -6.22 -9.64 12.94
C GLY A 171 -5.73 -9.13 11.59
N GLY A 172 -6.30 -8.03 11.12
CA GLY A 172 -5.78 -7.27 9.97
C GLY A 172 -4.72 -6.25 10.38
N ASN A 173 -4.22 -5.50 9.40
CA ASN A 173 -3.41 -4.31 9.64
C ASN A 173 -4.27 -3.16 10.16
N HIS A 174 -3.67 -2.21 10.88
CA HIS A 174 -4.37 -0.98 11.25
C HIS A 174 -3.39 0.16 11.50
N ASN A 175 -3.77 1.36 11.09
CA ASN A 175 -3.05 2.61 11.37
C ASN A 175 -3.97 3.57 12.12
N TRP A 176 -3.40 4.31 13.06
CA TRP A 176 -4.07 5.33 13.85
C TRP A 176 -3.10 6.49 14.13
N VAL A 177 -3.57 7.48 14.90
CA VAL A 177 -2.82 8.71 15.16
C VAL A 177 -2.45 8.80 16.64
N GLU A 178 -1.21 9.20 16.91
CA GLU A 178 -0.77 9.69 18.21
C GLU A 178 -0.48 11.18 18.16
N VAL A 179 -0.83 11.88 19.23
CA VAL A 179 -0.62 13.33 19.45
C VAL A 179 0.04 13.58 20.79
N TRP A 180 0.98 14.53 20.83
CA TRP A 180 1.59 14.97 22.08
C TRP A 180 0.73 16.05 22.74
N LEU A 181 0.31 15.85 23.99
CA LEU A 181 -0.57 16.78 24.71
C LEU A 181 0.10 17.51 25.89
N GLY A 182 1.43 17.40 26.01
CA GLY A 182 2.24 18.06 27.04
C GLY A 182 2.60 17.14 28.22
N ASP A 183 1.72 16.23 28.57
CA ASP A 183 1.89 15.19 29.59
C ASP A 183 2.24 13.81 29.01
N GLY A 184 2.19 13.67 27.68
CA GLY A 184 2.53 12.43 27.00
C GLY A 184 1.96 12.36 25.59
N TRP A 185 2.18 11.21 24.95
CA TRP A 185 1.50 10.82 23.73
C TRP A 185 0.16 10.17 24.05
N HIS A 186 -0.89 10.67 23.41
CA HIS A 186 -2.24 10.15 23.44
C HIS A 186 -2.62 9.64 22.05
N PHE A 187 -3.47 8.64 21.97
CA PHE A 187 -3.90 8.07 20.69
C PHE A 187 -5.40 8.22 20.48
N PHE A 188 -5.83 8.14 19.23
CA PHE A 188 -7.22 7.98 18.85
C PHE A 188 -7.27 7.32 17.47
N ASP A 189 -8.40 6.72 17.11
CA ASP A 189 -8.56 6.10 15.80
C ASP A 189 -8.60 7.16 14.68
N ALA A 190 -8.30 6.77 13.44
CA ALA A 190 -8.15 7.70 12.30
C ALA A 190 -9.50 8.17 11.71
N VAL A 191 -10.37 8.72 12.58
CA VAL A 191 -11.75 9.13 12.32
C VAL A 191 -11.99 10.57 12.82
N PRO A 192 -13.03 11.28 12.33
CA PRO A 192 -13.28 12.67 12.73
C PRO A 192 -13.72 12.83 14.20
N ASP A 193 -14.35 11.81 14.79
CA ASP A 193 -14.77 11.85 16.20
C ASP A 193 -13.62 11.42 17.12
N VAL A 194 -12.97 12.40 17.76
CA VAL A 194 -11.77 12.17 18.56
C VAL A 194 -12.15 11.67 19.96
N GLN A 195 -12.02 10.37 20.16
CA GLN A 195 -12.03 9.73 21.48
C GLN A 195 -10.57 9.46 21.92
N LEU A 196 -10.02 10.38 22.72
CA LEU A 196 -8.63 10.25 23.18
C LEU A 196 -8.47 9.07 24.14
N ASP A 197 -7.45 8.27 23.87
CA ASP A 197 -7.06 7.04 24.59
C ASP A 197 -8.10 5.92 24.53
N GLU A 198 -9.04 6.03 23.59
CA GLU A 198 -10.11 5.07 23.35
C GLU A 198 -10.14 4.70 21.86
N ALA A 199 -10.17 3.40 21.58
CA ALA A 199 -10.36 2.87 20.23
C ALA A 199 -10.84 1.43 20.30
N TRP A 200 -11.50 0.95 19.24
CA TRP A 200 -12.07 -0.40 19.17
C TRP A 200 -11.02 -1.51 19.36
N PHE A 201 -9.75 -1.24 19.05
CA PHE A 201 -8.64 -2.19 19.21
C PHE A 201 -8.05 -2.23 20.63
N VAL A 202 -8.55 -1.42 21.57
CA VAL A 202 -8.05 -1.33 22.95
C VAL A 202 -9.08 -1.81 23.97
N PRO A 203 -8.70 -2.67 24.94
CA PRO A 203 -7.42 -3.39 25.05
C PRO A 203 -7.39 -4.66 24.17
N GLY A 204 -8.47 -4.95 23.44
CA GLY A 204 -8.76 -6.24 22.82
C GLY A 204 -7.62 -6.77 21.95
N ASN A 205 -7.23 -6.04 20.92
CA ASN A 205 -6.18 -6.47 19.99
C ASN A 205 -4.79 -6.13 20.54
N THR A 206 -4.67 -4.96 21.17
CA THR A 206 -3.39 -4.44 21.69
C THR A 206 -2.76 -5.31 22.77
N LYS A 207 -3.54 -6.08 23.55
CA LYS A 207 -3.00 -7.03 24.55
C LYS A 207 -2.22 -8.20 23.92
N HIS A 208 -2.41 -8.45 22.63
CA HIS A 208 -1.74 -9.52 21.89
C HIS A 208 -0.55 -9.03 21.07
N ALA A 209 -0.34 -7.71 20.98
CA ALA A 209 0.79 -7.14 20.26
C ALA A 209 2.11 -7.75 20.78
N ASP A 210 2.96 -8.19 19.86
CA ASP A 210 4.23 -8.83 20.18
C ASP A 210 5.37 -7.97 19.66
N ASN A 211 6.04 -7.27 20.58
CA ASN A 211 7.17 -6.40 20.27
C ASN A 211 8.44 -7.17 19.88
N LYS A 212 8.43 -8.51 19.89
CA LYS A 212 9.53 -9.33 19.37
C LYS A 212 9.27 -9.82 17.96
N ASP A 213 8.03 -9.72 17.48
CA ASP A 213 7.64 -10.13 16.13
C ASP A 213 7.26 -8.88 15.33
N THR A 214 8.11 -8.52 14.35
CA THR A 214 7.89 -7.34 13.52
C THR A 214 6.58 -7.36 12.75
N ARG A 215 5.97 -8.53 12.53
CA ARG A 215 4.64 -8.65 11.89
C ARG A 215 3.51 -8.24 12.83
N HIS A 216 3.70 -8.46 14.12
CA HIS A 216 2.70 -8.32 15.17
C HIS A 216 2.99 -7.20 16.18
N ALA A 217 4.10 -6.50 15.97
CA ALA A 217 4.49 -5.33 16.74
C ALA A 217 3.67 -4.10 16.36
N ILE A 218 3.77 -3.09 17.24
CA ILE A 218 3.26 -1.75 17.02
C ILE A 218 4.43 -0.81 16.78
N PHE A 219 4.34 -0.03 15.71
CA PHE A 219 5.36 0.89 15.24
C PHE A 219 4.82 2.31 15.30
N ALA A 220 5.67 3.26 15.65
CA ALA A 220 5.36 4.69 15.57
C ALA A 220 6.33 5.35 14.59
N ALA A 221 5.78 6.13 13.65
CA ALA A 221 6.57 6.86 12.67
C ALA A 221 7.35 7.99 13.34
N GLU A 222 8.62 8.15 12.98
CA GLU A 222 9.49 9.24 13.42
C GLU A 222 10.37 9.71 12.26
N TRP A 223 10.60 11.02 12.18
CA TRP A 223 11.56 11.61 11.25
C TRP A 223 12.96 11.66 11.87
N ALA A 224 13.65 10.52 11.91
CA ALA A 224 14.98 10.39 12.50
C ALA A 224 15.81 9.28 11.84
N GLU A 225 17.10 9.21 12.20
CA GLU A 225 17.95 8.05 11.95
C GLU A 225 17.52 6.86 12.80
N GLY A 226 17.46 5.65 12.23
CA GLY A 226 17.00 4.46 12.95
C GLY A 226 17.18 3.16 12.16
N ASP A 227 17.13 2.04 12.89
CA ASP A 227 17.42 0.70 12.35
C ASP A 227 16.14 -0.09 11.97
N ALA A 228 14.95 0.39 12.35
CA ALA A 228 13.67 -0.28 12.10
C ALA A 228 12.81 0.49 11.10
N THR A 229 12.00 -0.18 10.30
CA THR A 229 11.15 0.45 9.28
C THR A 229 9.69 0.48 9.68
N TYR A 230 9.04 1.65 9.53
CA TYR A 230 7.59 1.69 9.63
C TYR A 230 7.00 0.74 8.58
N PRO A 231 6.30 -0.31 9.00
CA PRO A 231 5.92 -1.38 8.09
C PRO A 231 4.70 -0.95 7.28
N LEU A 232 4.94 -0.76 5.99
CA LEU A 232 3.91 -0.41 5.03
C LEU A 232 3.48 -1.73 4.38
N THR A 233 2.29 -2.23 4.72
CA THR A 233 1.83 -3.57 4.31
C THR A 233 1.71 -3.75 2.80
N TRP A 234 1.72 -2.65 2.05
CA TRP A 234 1.74 -2.61 0.58
C TRP A 234 3.13 -2.51 -0.04
N ARG A 235 4.19 -2.20 0.75
CA ARG A 235 5.57 -2.18 0.26
C ARG A 235 6.25 -3.52 0.47
N LYS A 236 7.11 -3.90 -0.49
CA LYS A 236 8.06 -4.99 -0.29
C LYS A 236 9.01 -4.65 0.87
N PRO A 237 9.45 -5.63 1.69
CA PRO A 237 10.41 -5.42 2.78
C PRO A 237 11.80 -4.87 2.37
N SER A 238 12.05 -4.66 1.07
CA SER A 238 13.37 -4.31 0.52
C SER A 238 13.69 -2.81 0.54
N VAL A 239 12.86 -1.97 1.18
CA VAL A 239 13.11 -0.53 1.29
C VAL A 239 13.02 -0.12 2.76
N MET A 240 14.19 0.03 3.39
CA MET A 240 14.30 0.43 4.79
C MET A 240 13.89 1.89 4.96
N TRP A 241 12.84 2.14 5.75
CA TRP A 241 12.57 3.43 6.38
C TRP A 241 12.83 3.32 7.89
N ARG A 242 12.67 4.40 8.65
CA ARG A 242 13.20 4.52 10.02
C ARG A 242 12.05 4.73 11.02
N ALA A 243 12.04 4.00 12.12
CA ALA A 243 11.02 3.94 13.16
C ALA A 243 11.71 3.62 14.48
N GLU A 244 11.13 4.09 15.60
CA GLU A 244 11.57 3.63 16.92
C GLU A 244 11.35 2.11 17.06
N PRO A 245 12.18 1.41 17.86
CA PRO A 245 11.92 0.03 18.22
C PRO A 245 10.52 -0.14 18.84
N PRO A 246 9.97 -1.36 18.80
CA PRO A 246 8.53 -1.60 18.96
C PRO A 246 7.98 -1.09 20.31
N VAL A 247 6.87 -0.35 20.24
CA VAL A 247 6.27 0.38 21.37
C VAL A 247 5.16 -0.44 22.02
N VAL A 248 5.27 -0.75 23.32
CA VAL A 248 4.22 -1.48 24.07
C VAL A 248 3.13 -0.49 24.51
N MET A 249 1.96 -0.54 23.89
CA MET A 249 0.78 0.27 24.28
C MET A 249 0.31 -0.01 25.72
N ALA A 250 0.53 -1.22 26.24
CA ALA A 250 0.02 -1.67 27.54
C ALA A 250 0.69 -1.02 28.78
N LYS A 251 1.83 -0.31 28.64
CA LYS A 251 2.53 0.33 29.77
C LYS A 251 2.17 1.80 30.02
N ARG A 252 1.18 2.35 29.30
CA ARG A 252 0.81 3.78 29.39
C ARG A 252 -0.54 4.03 30.08
N ARG A 253 -0.93 3.21 31.05
CA ARG A 253 -1.84 3.65 32.12
C ARG A 253 -0.98 4.20 33.26
N GLY A 254 -1.16 5.48 33.57
CA GLY A 254 -0.25 6.30 34.35
C GLY A 254 0.39 5.63 35.56
N LEU A 255 1.70 5.84 35.70
CA LEU A 255 2.40 5.66 36.97
C LEU A 255 3.31 6.86 37.22
N HIS A 256 2.71 7.99 37.60
CA HIS A 256 3.42 8.94 38.45
C HIS A 256 3.60 8.29 39.83
N ARG A 257 4.77 7.73 40.09
CA ARG A 257 5.53 7.76 41.36
C ARG A 257 6.57 6.63 41.38
N LEU A 258 7.78 6.96 40.95
CA LEU A 258 9.01 6.75 41.73
C LEU A 258 10.05 7.69 41.09
N LEU A 259 10.04 8.95 41.52
CA LEU A 259 11.10 9.52 42.35
C LEU A 259 12.46 9.59 41.63
N LEU A 260 12.77 10.81 41.21
CA LEU A 260 14.08 11.45 41.31
C LEU A 260 15.22 10.55 41.82
N ALA A 261 16.20 10.32 40.95
CA ALA A 261 17.60 10.50 41.31
C ALA A 261 18.42 10.74 40.04
N THR A 262 18.62 12.01 39.71
CA THR A 262 19.81 12.50 39.02
C THR A 262 21.05 11.95 39.73
N VAL A 263 22.01 11.34 39.02
CA VAL A 263 23.46 11.61 39.16
C VAL A 263 24.17 11.09 37.90
N VAL A 264 24.76 12.04 37.17
CA VAL A 264 25.92 11.86 36.28
C VAL A 264 27.08 11.34 37.13
N VAL A 265 27.67 10.17 36.84
CA VAL A 265 29.12 9.91 37.06
C VAL A 265 29.58 8.73 36.18
N THR A 266 30.69 8.98 35.50
CA THR A 266 31.62 8.14 34.74
C THR A 266 32.21 6.95 35.54
N LEU A 267 32.64 5.91 34.82
CA LEU A 267 33.75 4.99 35.15
C LEU A 267 33.57 3.84 36.19
N VAL A 268 34.13 2.70 35.78
CA VAL A 268 34.64 1.50 36.50
C VAL A 268 33.66 0.53 37.17
N GLY A 269 33.87 -0.76 36.87
CA GLY A 269 33.94 -1.78 37.92
C GLY A 269 32.83 -2.80 37.97
N GLU A 270 33.23 -4.07 37.87
CA GLU A 270 32.46 -5.28 38.19
C GLU A 270 31.69 -5.17 39.51
N CYS A 271 30.45 -5.69 39.56
CA CYS A 271 30.05 -6.64 40.60
C CYS A 271 28.68 -7.27 40.33
N ALA A 272 28.63 -8.57 40.55
CA ALA A 272 27.45 -9.43 40.46
C ALA A 272 26.38 -9.08 41.52
N PHE A 273 25.10 -9.29 41.18
CA PHE A 273 24.05 -9.59 42.15
C PHE A 273 23.14 -10.73 41.68
N THR A 274 23.02 -11.71 42.56
CA THR A 274 22.19 -12.92 42.50
C THR A 274 20.74 -12.57 42.82
N PHE A 275 19.80 -13.05 41.99
CA PHE A 275 18.37 -12.99 42.27
C PHE A 275 17.80 -14.42 42.37
N ALA A 276 17.06 -14.66 43.47
CA ALA A 276 16.13 -15.76 43.75
C ALA A 276 16.48 -17.13 43.13
N GLY A 277 17.09 -17.99 43.94
CA GLY A 277 17.44 -19.36 43.59
C GLY A 277 16.33 -20.14 42.89
N ARG A 278 16.50 -20.36 41.59
CA ARG A 278 16.07 -21.56 40.84
C ARG A 278 16.90 -21.62 39.56
N ARG A 279 17.69 -22.69 39.48
CA ARG A 279 18.56 -23.01 38.35
C ARG A 279 17.68 -23.61 37.24
N PHE A 280 17.52 -22.90 36.13
CA PHE A 280 17.11 -23.52 34.87
C PHE A 280 18.18 -23.23 33.84
N VAL A 281 18.93 -24.29 33.54
CA VAL A 281 19.80 -24.40 32.37
C VAL A 281 18.88 -24.52 31.17
N THR A 282 18.92 -23.58 30.23
CA THR A 282 18.41 -23.82 28.89
C THR A 282 19.62 -23.99 27.97
N SER A 283 19.78 -25.24 27.54
CA SER A 283 20.77 -25.71 26.59
C SER A 283 20.68 -24.93 25.28
N SER A 284 21.84 -24.52 24.78
CA SER A 284 22.06 -24.18 23.38
C SER A 284 21.78 -25.40 22.50
N ALA A 285 20.56 -25.54 21.99
CA ALA A 285 20.27 -26.49 20.92
C ALA A 285 19.08 -25.99 20.10
N GLY A 286 19.33 -25.75 18.81
CA GLY A 286 18.29 -25.61 17.80
C GLY A 286 18.06 -24.20 17.26
N ARG A 287 19.10 -23.50 16.78
CA ARG A 287 18.92 -22.54 15.68
C ARG A 287 18.42 -23.32 14.47
N ARG A 288 17.11 -23.37 14.27
CA ARG A 288 16.54 -23.65 12.94
C ARG A 288 16.30 -22.30 12.30
N ASN A 289 17.12 -21.98 11.29
CA ASN A 289 16.87 -20.90 10.35
C ASN A 289 15.47 -21.13 9.78
N VAL A 290 14.51 -20.31 10.18
CA VAL A 290 13.26 -20.16 9.44
C VAL A 290 13.55 -19.05 8.44
N GLU A 291 13.92 -19.43 7.22
CA GLU A 291 13.92 -18.53 6.08
C GLU A 291 12.50 -17.99 5.90
N LEU A 292 12.31 -16.70 6.20
CA LEU A 292 11.12 -15.95 5.83
C LEU A 292 11.06 -15.88 4.30
N ARG A 293 10.22 -16.70 3.67
CA ARG A 293 9.95 -16.60 2.24
C ARG A 293 9.20 -15.30 1.97
N ALA A 294 9.84 -14.37 1.28
CA ALA A 294 9.18 -13.18 0.73
C ALA A 294 7.95 -13.63 -0.09
N GLU A 295 6.80 -12.96 0.07
CA GLU A 295 5.66 -13.19 -0.83
C GLU A 295 6.12 -12.89 -2.26
N LYS A 296 6.06 -13.92 -3.09
CA LYS A 296 6.57 -13.89 -4.46
C LYS A 296 5.69 -12.92 -5.27
N LYS A 297 6.25 -11.78 -5.68
CA LYS A 297 5.58 -10.90 -6.66
C LYS A 297 5.67 -11.58 -8.03
N TYR A 298 4.56 -12.14 -8.49
CA TYR A 298 4.49 -12.81 -9.78
C TYR A 298 4.55 -11.80 -10.92
N ARG A 299 5.38 -12.06 -11.92
CA ARG A 299 5.47 -11.26 -13.15
C ARG A 299 4.51 -11.81 -14.19
N VAL A 300 3.61 -10.97 -14.67
CA VAL A 300 2.57 -11.35 -15.63
C VAL A 300 2.77 -10.56 -16.91
N LEU A 301 2.88 -11.26 -18.03
CA LEU A 301 2.85 -10.66 -19.35
C LEU A 301 1.45 -10.78 -19.95
N VAL A 302 0.92 -9.66 -20.45
CA VAL A 302 -0.34 -9.61 -21.21
C VAL A 302 -0.04 -9.08 -22.62
N PRO A 303 0.27 -9.97 -23.58
CA PRO A 303 0.46 -9.60 -24.98
C PRO A 303 -0.87 -9.15 -25.60
N ILE A 304 -0.86 -8.01 -26.30
CA ILE A 304 -1.98 -7.49 -27.06
C ILE A 304 -1.57 -7.22 -28.50
N ALA A 305 -2.49 -7.37 -29.42
CA ALA A 305 -2.36 -6.99 -30.83
C ALA A 305 -3.58 -6.20 -31.28
N GLU A 306 -3.51 -5.56 -32.44
CA GLU A 306 -4.68 -4.96 -33.09
C GLU A 306 -5.83 -5.97 -33.12
N ASP A 307 -7.03 -5.49 -32.81
CA ASP A 307 -8.26 -6.28 -32.68
C ASP A 307 -8.30 -7.32 -31.55
N SER A 308 -7.39 -7.23 -30.57
CA SER A 308 -7.57 -7.92 -29.29
C SER A 308 -8.83 -7.43 -28.56
N GLU A 309 -9.48 -8.30 -27.78
CA GLU A 309 -10.73 -7.96 -27.09
C GLU A 309 -10.45 -7.14 -25.82
N GLU A 310 -11.04 -5.95 -25.74
CA GLU A 310 -10.72 -4.98 -24.70
C GLU A 310 -11.28 -5.29 -23.31
N ILE A 311 -12.43 -5.95 -23.18
CA ILE A 311 -12.99 -6.36 -21.88
C ILE A 311 -12.13 -7.48 -21.30
N GLU A 312 -11.76 -8.46 -22.12
CA GLU A 312 -10.86 -9.55 -21.76
C GLU A 312 -9.51 -9.01 -21.29
N THR A 313 -8.90 -8.12 -22.08
CA THR A 313 -7.63 -7.47 -21.75
C THR A 313 -7.72 -6.69 -20.43
N ALA A 314 -8.77 -5.87 -20.26
CA ALA A 314 -8.98 -5.08 -19.06
C ALA A 314 -9.20 -5.96 -17.81
N CYS A 315 -9.97 -7.04 -17.93
CA CYS A 315 -10.21 -7.95 -16.81
C CYS A 315 -8.93 -8.66 -16.35
N ILE A 316 -8.13 -9.17 -17.29
CA ILE A 316 -6.85 -9.84 -16.97
C ILE A 316 -5.92 -8.87 -16.25
N THR A 317 -5.73 -7.68 -16.83
CA THR A 317 -4.79 -6.68 -16.31
C THR A 317 -5.23 -6.11 -14.97
N ASP A 318 -6.49 -5.71 -14.81
CA ASP A 318 -7.02 -5.13 -13.58
C ASP A 318 -7.01 -6.16 -12.43
N VAL A 319 -7.54 -7.37 -12.64
CA VAL A 319 -7.64 -8.39 -11.57
C VAL A 319 -6.25 -8.84 -11.10
N LEU A 320 -5.33 -9.11 -12.02
CA LEU A 320 -3.98 -9.54 -11.64
C LEU A 320 -3.17 -8.42 -10.97
N THR A 321 -3.39 -7.16 -11.36
CA THR A 321 -2.81 -6.01 -10.67
C THR A 321 -3.38 -5.89 -9.26
N ARG A 322 -4.71 -6.06 -9.07
CA ARG A 322 -5.34 -6.10 -7.73
C ARG A 322 -4.80 -7.23 -6.85
N ALA A 323 -4.41 -8.35 -7.45
CA ALA A 323 -3.79 -9.46 -6.73
C ALA A 323 -2.35 -9.17 -6.26
N GLY A 324 -1.74 -8.08 -6.73
CA GLY A 324 -0.37 -7.70 -6.42
C GLY A 324 0.67 -8.17 -7.45
N ALA A 325 0.24 -8.70 -8.60
CA ALA A 325 1.15 -9.09 -9.68
C ALA A 325 1.82 -7.87 -10.33
N ASP A 326 3.02 -8.09 -10.87
CA ASP A 326 3.71 -7.15 -11.75
C ASP A 326 3.23 -7.38 -13.18
N VAL A 327 2.18 -6.68 -13.57
CA VAL A 327 1.56 -6.84 -14.90
C VAL A 327 2.27 -5.92 -15.90
N THR A 328 2.69 -6.49 -17.02
CA THR A 328 3.21 -5.76 -18.19
C THR A 328 2.32 -6.04 -19.39
N VAL A 329 1.75 -5.00 -19.97
CA VAL A 329 1.03 -5.08 -21.25
C VAL A 329 2.03 -4.87 -22.38
N ALA A 330 2.14 -5.85 -23.28
CA ALA A 330 3.12 -5.81 -24.37
C ALA A 330 2.43 -5.79 -25.73
N SER A 331 2.82 -4.86 -26.60
CA SER A 331 2.29 -4.79 -27.97
C SER A 331 2.99 -5.78 -28.90
N CYS A 332 2.19 -6.57 -29.60
CA CYS A 332 2.59 -7.44 -30.70
C CYS A 332 2.38 -6.81 -32.08
N SER A 333 1.98 -5.53 -32.14
CA SER A 333 1.62 -4.81 -33.39
C SER A 333 2.71 -3.87 -33.91
N GLY A 334 3.83 -3.70 -33.18
CA GLY A 334 4.93 -2.83 -33.57
C GLY A 334 4.74 -1.33 -33.27
N ASP A 335 3.58 -0.95 -32.74
CA ASP A 335 3.32 0.35 -32.10
C ASP A 335 2.79 0.09 -30.68
N LEU A 336 3.15 0.95 -29.72
CA LEU A 336 2.64 0.87 -28.36
C LEU A 336 1.15 1.23 -28.28
N GLN A 337 0.64 2.12 -29.14
CA GLN A 337 -0.80 2.38 -29.20
C GLN A 337 -1.50 1.35 -30.09
N VAL A 338 -2.30 0.47 -29.48
CA VAL A 338 -3.01 -0.62 -30.14
C VAL A 338 -4.51 -0.32 -30.19
N ARG A 339 -5.12 -0.47 -31.37
CA ARG A 339 -6.57 -0.38 -31.54
C ARG A 339 -7.20 -1.75 -31.28
N MET A 340 -8.03 -1.84 -30.25
CA MET A 340 -8.74 -3.05 -29.82
C MET A 340 -9.98 -3.32 -30.69
N SER A 341 -10.60 -4.48 -30.49
CA SER A 341 -11.65 -5.05 -31.35
C SER A 341 -12.89 -4.15 -31.56
N ARG A 342 -13.31 -3.36 -30.56
CA ARG A 342 -14.41 -2.37 -30.71
C ARG A 342 -13.93 -0.93 -30.81
N GLY A 343 -12.64 -0.72 -31.06
CA GLY A 343 -12.06 0.60 -31.34
C GLY A 343 -11.54 1.35 -30.13
N LEU A 344 -11.56 0.77 -28.92
CA LEU A 344 -10.80 1.31 -27.79
C LEU A 344 -9.31 1.34 -28.17
N LYS A 345 -8.61 2.40 -27.79
CA LYS A 345 -7.15 2.49 -27.98
C LYS A 345 -6.46 2.29 -26.64
N VAL A 346 -5.58 1.30 -26.57
CA VAL A 346 -4.77 0.99 -25.40
C VAL A 346 -3.32 1.33 -25.71
N VAL A 347 -2.60 1.90 -24.74
CA VAL A 347 -1.15 2.11 -24.85
C VAL A 347 -0.46 1.03 -24.04
N ALA A 348 0.28 0.14 -24.70
CA ALA A 348 1.08 -0.89 -24.08
C ALA A 348 2.30 -0.31 -23.36
N ASP A 349 2.80 -1.02 -22.35
CA ASP A 349 3.98 -0.61 -21.57
C ASP A 349 5.28 -0.83 -22.37
N LYS A 350 5.33 -1.88 -23.20
CA LYS A 350 6.50 -2.30 -23.98
C LYS A 350 6.11 -2.88 -25.34
N ASP A 351 7.07 -2.92 -26.26
CA ASP A 351 6.99 -3.82 -27.42
C ASP A 351 7.29 -5.26 -26.98
N ILE A 352 6.65 -6.26 -27.59
CA ILE A 352 6.86 -7.67 -27.25
C ILE A 352 8.33 -8.11 -27.40
N LYS A 353 9.08 -7.48 -28.32
CA LYS A 353 10.51 -7.76 -28.54
C LYS A 353 11.34 -7.44 -27.29
N ASP A 354 10.95 -6.41 -26.55
CA ASP A 354 11.65 -5.98 -25.32
C ASP A 354 11.34 -6.89 -24.13
N CYS A 355 10.34 -7.77 -24.25
CA CYS A 355 9.95 -8.73 -23.21
C CYS A 355 10.64 -10.09 -23.40
N LYS A 356 11.28 -10.32 -24.55
CA LYS A 356 11.98 -11.57 -24.88
C LYS A 356 13.23 -11.73 -24.01
N GLY A 357 13.45 -12.94 -23.50
CA GLY A 357 14.59 -13.25 -22.62
C GLY A 357 14.37 -12.87 -21.15
N GLU A 358 13.27 -12.19 -20.84
CA GLU A 358 12.83 -12.00 -19.46
C GLU A 358 12.09 -13.24 -18.93
N THR A 359 12.13 -13.46 -17.62
CA THR A 359 11.33 -14.51 -16.97
C THR A 359 9.97 -13.97 -16.55
N TRP A 360 8.92 -14.67 -16.98
CA TRP A 360 7.52 -14.40 -16.66
C TRP A 360 6.95 -15.57 -15.86
N ASP A 361 6.20 -15.30 -14.81
CA ASP A 361 5.52 -16.36 -14.07
C ASP A 361 4.21 -16.77 -14.75
N VAL A 362 3.54 -15.82 -15.41
CA VAL A 362 2.32 -16.05 -16.21
C VAL A 362 2.44 -15.29 -17.54
N ILE A 363 2.03 -15.94 -18.64
CA ILE A 363 1.71 -15.26 -19.90
C ILE A 363 0.21 -15.47 -20.15
N ALA A 364 -0.57 -14.39 -20.20
CA ALA A 364 -2.02 -14.42 -20.32
C ALA A 364 -2.49 -13.72 -21.62
N LEU A 365 -3.11 -14.48 -22.53
CA LEU A 365 -3.58 -13.98 -23.82
C LEU A 365 -5.08 -13.63 -23.80
N PRO A 366 -5.46 -12.37 -24.10
CA PRO A 366 -6.84 -12.07 -24.48
C PRO A 366 -7.15 -12.73 -25.83
N GLY A 367 -8.44 -12.82 -26.17
CA GLY A 367 -8.90 -13.20 -27.50
C GLY A 367 -9.22 -11.98 -28.36
N GLY A 368 -10.36 -12.04 -29.05
CA GLY A 368 -10.69 -11.12 -30.14
C GLY A 368 -10.21 -11.65 -31.49
N MET A 369 -10.98 -11.38 -32.54
CA MET A 369 -10.62 -11.73 -33.92
C MET A 369 -10.65 -10.44 -34.75
N PRO A 370 -9.64 -10.17 -35.60
CA PRO A 370 -8.46 -11.00 -35.88
C PRO A 370 -7.32 -10.95 -34.83
N GLY A 371 -7.48 -10.30 -33.68
CA GLY A 371 -6.40 -10.17 -32.68
C GLY A 371 -5.69 -11.47 -32.29
N ALA A 372 -6.42 -12.57 -32.08
CA ALA A 372 -5.84 -13.88 -31.79
C ALA A 372 -5.00 -14.43 -32.96
N GLU A 373 -5.30 -14.08 -34.21
CA GLU A 373 -4.46 -14.45 -35.37
C GLU A 373 -3.17 -13.65 -35.39
N HIS A 374 -3.25 -12.34 -35.10
CA HIS A 374 -2.05 -11.50 -34.95
C HIS A 374 -1.14 -12.01 -33.82
N LEU A 375 -1.71 -12.48 -32.71
CA LEU A 375 -0.95 -13.11 -31.62
C LEU A 375 -0.37 -14.47 -32.04
N ARG A 376 -1.14 -15.30 -32.75
CA ARG A 376 -0.67 -16.61 -33.30
C ARG A 376 0.53 -16.44 -34.21
N ASP A 377 0.49 -15.44 -35.08
CA ASP A 377 1.47 -15.23 -36.15
C ASP A 377 2.70 -14.42 -35.70
N ASN A 378 2.71 -13.93 -34.47
CA ASN A 378 3.86 -13.23 -33.90
C ASN A 378 4.94 -14.22 -33.43
N GLN A 379 6.03 -14.32 -34.19
CA GLN A 379 7.13 -15.26 -33.94
C GLN A 379 7.79 -15.08 -32.56
N VAL A 380 7.91 -13.84 -32.06
CA VAL A 380 8.51 -13.58 -30.74
C VAL A 380 7.62 -14.15 -29.65
N LEU A 381 6.31 -13.93 -29.74
CA LEU A 381 5.35 -14.47 -28.79
C LEU A 381 5.29 -16.00 -28.84
N GLU A 382 5.31 -16.59 -30.04
CA GLU A 382 5.36 -18.05 -30.21
C GLU A 382 6.53 -18.68 -29.45
N GLU A 383 7.74 -18.14 -29.63
CA GLU A 383 8.94 -18.63 -28.93
C GLU A 383 8.78 -18.49 -27.41
N MET A 384 8.32 -17.34 -26.93
CA MET A 384 8.11 -17.10 -25.50
C MET A 384 7.09 -18.07 -24.89
N LEU A 385 6.01 -18.40 -25.61
CA LEU A 385 5.00 -19.35 -25.14
C LEU A 385 5.54 -20.78 -25.07
N LYS A 386 6.34 -21.21 -26.05
CA LYS A 386 7.00 -22.52 -26.03
C LYS A 386 8.01 -22.62 -24.90
N ASP A 387 8.78 -21.57 -24.66
CA ASP A 387 9.72 -21.48 -23.52
C ASP A 387 8.98 -21.51 -22.18
N GLN A 388 7.85 -20.83 -22.08
CA GLN A 388 7.01 -20.82 -20.89
C GLN A 388 6.46 -22.22 -20.57
N LYS A 389 5.93 -22.92 -21.58
CA LYS A 389 5.44 -24.30 -21.45
C LYS A 389 6.54 -25.28 -21.06
N SER A 390 7.69 -25.23 -21.75
CA SER A 390 8.82 -26.13 -21.44
C SER A 390 9.43 -25.88 -20.05
N SER A 391 9.32 -24.65 -19.54
CA SER A 391 9.72 -24.28 -18.18
C SER A 391 8.69 -24.65 -17.11
N GLY A 392 7.55 -25.22 -17.48
CA GLY A 392 6.47 -25.59 -16.56
C GLY A 392 5.85 -24.39 -15.83
N ARG A 393 5.84 -23.21 -16.45
CA ARG A 393 5.20 -22.01 -15.90
C ARG A 393 3.81 -21.81 -16.50
N VAL A 394 3.02 -20.95 -15.86
CA VAL A 394 1.61 -20.79 -16.21
C VAL A 394 1.46 -20.08 -17.55
N THR A 395 0.60 -20.63 -18.40
CA THR A 395 0.08 -19.99 -19.61
C THR A 395 -1.44 -19.95 -19.55
N ALA A 396 -2.02 -18.79 -19.82
CA ALA A 396 -3.46 -18.60 -19.75
C ALA A 396 -4.00 -18.00 -21.06
N ALA A 397 -5.17 -18.43 -21.52
CA ALA A 397 -5.81 -17.85 -22.70
C ALA A 397 -7.34 -17.83 -22.59
N VAL A 398 -7.98 -16.79 -23.10
CA VAL A 398 -9.45 -16.66 -23.10
C VAL A 398 -9.99 -16.51 -24.52
N CYS A 399 -11.25 -16.90 -24.71
CA CYS A 399 -12.01 -16.65 -25.94
C CYS A 399 -11.46 -17.39 -27.16
N ALA A 400 -11.01 -16.67 -28.19
CA ALA A 400 -10.47 -17.27 -29.40
C ALA A 400 -9.05 -17.83 -29.20
N SER A 401 -8.25 -17.26 -28.28
CA SER A 401 -6.83 -17.59 -28.12
C SER A 401 -6.52 -19.04 -27.73
N PRO A 402 -7.34 -19.74 -26.90
CA PRO A 402 -7.15 -21.18 -26.68
C PRO A 402 -7.18 -22.00 -27.97
N ALA A 403 -8.09 -21.70 -28.89
CA ALA A 403 -8.25 -22.45 -30.14
C ALA A 403 -7.29 -21.96 -31.24
N VAL A 404 -7.11 -20.64 -31.37
CA VAL A 404 -6.36 -20.03 -32.48
C VAL A 404 -4.85 -19.99 -32.20
N VAL A 405 -4.45 -19.80 -30.94
CA VAL A 405 -3.04 -19.70 -30.55
C VAL A 405 -2.58 -21.01 -29.88
N PHE A 406 -3.23 -21.41 -28.77
CA PHE A 406 -2.71 -22.53 -27.97
C PHE A 406 -2.86 -23.88 -28.67
N ALA A 407 -4.01 -24.17 -29.30
CA ALA A 407 -4.16 -25.41 -30.05
C ALA A 407 -3.21 -25.47 -31.26
N HIS A 408 -3.07 -24.36 -31.99
CA HIS A 408 -2.19 -24.25 -33.15
C HIS A 408 -0.71 -24.55 -32.78
N HIS A 409 -0.25 -24.00 -31.66
CA HIS A 409 1.13 -24.14 -31.19
C HIS A 409 1.37 -25.36 -30.29
N GLY A 410 0.38 -26.25 -30.11
CA GLY A 410 0.51 -27.45 -29.27
C GLY A 410 0.66 -27.14 -27.78
N LEU A 411 0.13 -26.01 -27.33
CA LEU A 411 0.28 -25.51 -25.96
C LEU A 411 -0.78 -26.05 -25.01
N LEU A 412 -1.91 -26.56 -25.51
CA LEU A 412 -2.95 -27.18 -24.68
C LEU A 412 -2.49 -28.50 -24.04
N GLU A 413 -3.15 -28.85 -22.93
CA GLU A 413 -3.08 -30.16 -22.27
C GLU A 413 -4.30 -31.02 -22.68
N SER A 414 -4.81 -31.88 -21.79
CA SER A 414 -5.89 -32.83 -22.08
C SER A 414 -7.28 -32.19 -22.10
N SER A 415 -7.50 -31.14 -21.31
CA SER A 415 -8.77 -30.44 -21.15
C SER A 415 -8.61 -28.94 -21.29
N ALA A 416 -9.49 -28.31 -22.05
CA ALA A 416 -9.51 -26.85 -22.22
C ALA A 416 -10.91 -26.36 -22.55
N THR A 417 -11.14 -25.05 -22.49
CA THR A 417 -12.32 -24.40 -23.05
C THR A 417 -11.89 -23.26 -23.97
N CYS A 418 -12.85 -22.71 -24.73
CA CYS A 418 -12.66 -21.61 -25.66
C CYS A 418 -14.00 -20.95 -25.95
N TYR A 419 -14.00 -19.87 -26.72
CA TYR A 419 -15.24 -19.28 -27.23
C TYR A 419 -16.09 -20.35 -27.93
N PRO A 420 -17.39 -20.47 -27.63
CA PRO A 420 -18.19 -21.64 -27.96
C PRO A 420 -18.65 -21.68 -29.44
N ALA A 421 -17.80 -21.27 -30.37
CA ALA A 421 -18.01 -21.42 -31.81
C ALA A 421 -17.61 -22.83 -32.27
N PRO A 422 -18.38 -23.50 -33.15
CA PRO A 422 -18.09 -24.87 -33.60
C PRO A 422 -16.66 -25.10 -34.10
N LYS A 423 -16.12 -24.16 -34.91
CA LYS A 423 -14.74 -24.24 -35.42
C LYS A 423 -13.69 -24.20 -34.31
N PHE A 424 -13.90 -23.41 -33.27
CA PHE A 424 -12.95 -23.32 -32.16
C PHE A 424 -13.01 -24.57 -31.28
N LYS A 425 -14.20 -25.13 -31.06
CA LYS A 425 -14.36 -26.41 -30.36
C LYS A 425 -13.67 -27.55 -31.10
N GLU A 426 -13.76 -27.58 -32.43
CA GLU A 426 -13.06 -28.56 -33.27
C GLU A 426 -11.54 -28.47 -33.14
N LEU A 427 -10.98 -27.24 -33.13
CA LEU A 427 -9.55 -27.01 -32.94
C LEU A 427 -9.04 -27.42 -31.55
N VAL A 428 -9.82 -27.17 -30.48
CA VAL A 428 -9.51 -27.68 -29.14
C VAL A 428 -9.66 -29.20 -29.07
N GLY A 429 -10.57 -29.77 -29.86
CA GLY A 429 -10.77 -31.20 -30.00
C GLY A 429 -11.58 -31.83 -28.85
N SER A 430 -11.41 -33.14 -28.67
CA SER A 430 -12.20 -33.94 -27.72
C SER A 430 -12.06 -33.54 -26.24
N GLY A 431 -11.01 -32.79 -25.90
CA GLY A 431 -10.77 -32.24 -24.56
C GLY A 431 -11.63 -31.02 -24.21
N TRP A 432 -12.42 -30.49 -25.15
CA TRP A 432 -13.21 -29.28 -24.92
C TRP A 432 -14.25 -29.48 -23.80
N LYS A 433 -14.30 -28.52 -22.86
CA LYS A 433 -15.28 -28.47 -21.76
C LYS A 433 -16.13 -27.22 -21.86
N ASP A 434 -17.43 -27.37 -21.57
CA ASP A 434 -18.34 -26.23 -21.40
C ASP A 434 -18.29 -25.73 -19.96
N ALA A 435 -17.26 -24.94 -19.64
CA ALA A 435 -17.03 -24.39 -18.31
C ALA A 435 -16.49 -22.96 -18.43
N LYS A 436 -16.79 -22.12 -17.43
CA LYS A 436 -16.35 -20.70 -17.42
C LYS A 436 -14.83 -20.58 -17.38
N ALA A 437 -14.15 -21.46 -16.64
CA ALA A 437 -12.72 -21.61 -16.65
C ALA A 437 -12.34 -23.09 -16.53
N VAL A 438 -11.26 -23.50 -17.19
CA VAL A 438 -10.68 -24.83 -17.12
C VAL A 438 -9.20 -24.70 -16.79
N VAL A 439 -8.75 -25.46 -15.79
CA VAL A 439 -7.33 -25.61 -15.45
C VAL A 439 -6.93 -27.05 -15.75
N ASP A 440 -5.89 -27.22 -16.54
CA ASP A 440 -5.25 -28.52 -16.79
C ASP A 440 -3.74 -28.34 -16.78
N GLY A 441 -3.07 -28.95 -15.80
CA GLY A 441 -1.67 -28.68 -15.49
C GLY A 441 -1.44 -27.18 -15.21
N ASN A 442 -0.51 -26.57 -15.96
CA ASN A 442 -0.20 -25.15 -15.88
C ASN A 442 -0.94 -24.30 -16.93
N VAL A 443 -1.94 -24.88 -17.61
CA VAL A 443 -2.71 -24.22 -18.67
C VAL A 443 -4.09 -23.84 -18.15
N ILE A 444 -4.42 -22.54 -18.23
CA ILE A 444 -5.70 -22.00 -17.79
C ILE A 444 -6.45 -21.46 -19.01
N THR A 445 -7.68 -21.89 -19.23
CA THR A 445 -8.49 -21.44 -20.39
C THR A 445 -9.89 -20.97 -20.01
N SER A 446 -10.47 -20.07 -20.81
CA SER A 446 -11.83 -19.51 -20.59
C SER A 446 -12.55 -19.13 -21.89
N GLN A 447 -13.85 -18.82 -21.82
CA GLN A 447 -14.75 -18.78 -22.98
C GLN A 447 -14.91 -17.42 -23.66
N GLY A 448 -14.86 -16.29 -22.97
CA GLY A 448 -15.10 -14.99 -23.62
C GLY A 448 -15.30 -13.83 -22.65
N PRO A 449 -15.80 -12.67 -23.13
CA PRO A 449 -15.92 -11.46 -22.32
C PRO A 449 -16.75 -11.65 -21.05
N GLY A 450 -17.84 -12.43 -21.14
CA GLY A 450 -18.72 -12.73 -20.01
C GLY A 450 -18.10 -13.64 -18.94
N THR A 451 -16.93 -14.24 -19.20
CA THR A 451 -16.20 -15.11 -18.26
C THR A 451 -14.85 -14.54 -17.84
N SER A 452 -14.47 -13.36 -18.32
CA SER A 452 -13.12 -12.80 -18.14
C SER A 452 -12.75 -12.50 -16.69
N LEU A 453 -13.72 -12.09 -15.87
CA LEU A 453 -13.49 -11.90 -14.44
C LEU A 453 -13.22 -13.23 -13.73
N GLN A 454 -14.03 -14.26 -14.02
CA GLN A 454 -13.84 -15.62 -13.49
C GLN A 454 -12.50 -16.21 -13.93
N PHE A 455 -12.13 -15.99 -15.19
CA PHE A 455 -10.84 -16.39 -15.75
C PHE A 455 -9.67 -15.77 -15.00
N ALA A 456 -9.67 -14.44 -14.85
CA ALA A 456 -8.57 -13.76 -14.20
C ALA A 456 -8.48 -14.12 -12.70
N LEU A 457 -9.62 -14.29 -12.03
CA LEU A 457 -9.66 -14.79 -10.65
C LEU A 457 -9.14 -16.23 -10.54
N LYS A 458 -9.36 -17.07 -11.56
CA LYS A 458 -8.78 -18.42 -11.59
C LYS A 458 -7.26 -18.37 -11.75
N ILE A 459 -6.71 -17.45 -12.55
CA ILE A 459 -5.26 -17.22 -12.60
C ILE A 459 -4.73 -16.81 -11.21
N VAL A 460 -5.43 -15.89 -10.52
CA VAL A 460 -5.06 -15.48 -9.14
C VAL A 460 -5.07 -16.68 -8.20
N GLU A 461 -6.08 -17.54 -8.29
CA GLU A 461 -6.17 -18.75 -7.47
C GLU A 461 -4.96 -19.68 -7.66
N GLU A 462 -4.52 -19.88 -8.90
CA GLU A 462 -3.37 -20.77 -9.19
C GLU A 462 -2.04 -20.20 -8.68
N ILE A 463 -1.84 -18.88 -8.71
CA ILE A 463 -0.54 -18.27 -8.35
C ILE A 463 -0.50 -17.69 -6.92
N TYR A 464 -1.61 -17.16 -6.40
CA TYR A 464 -1.71 -16.58 -5.06
C TYR A 464 -2.57 -17.41 -4.09
N GLY A 465 -3.29 -18.41 -4.57
CA GLY A 465 -4.13 -19.28 -3.77
C GLY A 465 -5.60 -18.82 -3.69
N GLU A 466 -6.44 -19.77 -3.31
CA GLU A 466 -7.90 -19.63 -3.24
C GLU A 466 -8.37 -18.45 -2.38
N ALA A 467 -7.74 -18.24 -1.23
CA ALA A 467 -8.11 -17.15 -0.32
C ALA A 467 -7.99 -15.78 -0.99
N LYS A 468 -6.94 -15.56 -1.79
CA LYS A 468 -6.74 -14.29 -2.50
C LYS A 468 -7.76 -14.10 -3.62
N ALA A 469 -8.04 -15.17 -4.36
CA ALA A 469 -9.08 -15.14 -5.40
C ALA A 469 -10.47 -14.83 -4.82
N GLN A 470 -10.82 -15.43 -3.67
CA GLN A 470 -12.08 -15.17 -2.99
C GLN A 470 -12.18 -13.72 -2.51
N GLU A 471 -11.12 -13.22 -1.86
CA GLU A 471 -11.03 -11.82 -1.42
C GLU A 471 -11.28 -10.84 -2.57
N LEU A 472 -10.63 -11.07 -3.72
CA LEU A 472 -10.80 -10.19 -4.89
C LEU A 472 -12.19 -10.32 -5.52
N ALA A 473 -12.77 -11.52 -5.56
CA ALA A 473 -14.12 -11.72 -6.08
C ALA A 473 -15.14 -10.88 -5.30
N GLU A 474 -15.04 -10.89 -3.96
CA GLU A 474 -15.89 -10.09 -3.08
C GLU A 474 -15.66 -8.58 -3.27
N GLN A 475 -14.40 -8.13 -3.33
CA GLN A 475 -14.06 -6.72 -3.57
C GLN A 475 -14.60 -6.20 -4.90
N MET A 476 -14.67 -7.06 -5.91
CA MET A 476 -15.13 -6.73 -7.25
C MET A 476 -16.62 -7.04 -7.47
N VAL A 477 -17.34 -7.47 -6.42
CA VAL A 477 -18.76 -7.79 -6.46
C VAL A 477 -19.08 -8.81 -7.57
N THR A 478 -18.26 -9.85 -7.65
CA THR A 478 -18.37 -10.94 -8.64
C THR A 478 -18.27 -12.30 -7.97
N ASN A 479 -18.52 -13.36 -8.74
CA ASN A 479 -18.38 -14.75 -8.31
C ASN A 479 -17.18 -15.40 -9.00
N ARG A 480 -16.55 -16.38 -8.33
CA ARG A 480 -15.53 -17.26 -8.92
C ARG A 480 -16.13 -18.21 -9.98
N ALA A 481 -15.25 -18.82 -10.77
CA ALA A 481 -15.56 -19.64 -11.95
C ALA A 481 -16.35 -20.90 -11.62
#